data_AF-A0AAV5CWG1-F1
#
_entry.id   AF-A0AAV5CWG1-F1
#
_cell.length_a   1.000
_cell.length_b   1.000
_cell.length_c   1.000
_cell.angle_alpha   90.00
_cell.angle_beta   90.00
_cell.angle_gamma   90.00
#
_symmetry.space_group_name_H-M   'P 1'
#
loop_
_entity.id
_entity.type
_entity.pdbx_description
1 polymer ?
#
loop_
_entity_poly.entity_id
_entity_poly.type
_entity_poly.pdbx_seq_one_letter_code
_entity_poly.pdbx_strand_id
1 'polypeptide(L)'
;MATTASSSTTPSRLRREVAVRAVSALLRWLHHHPTPAPEPIYLIIALKRAPIRRFEHRLRLPHSPFPSISLVSDRLPADLPDDIDPLPSAALRSLPAAARRGLVLVDRRIRVPSGKATSKSKGARPVPVDLADPAWAESAREAARCVELRVEGGTCRAVRVGHAAMALEEAVENVVAAVEAAAACVPRKWKNVRALHVKSPESIALPLYSAPGTGGDGDAEDAKRDGDAAAAAEQEQGKAKRRKTSSVGS
;
A
#
# COMPACT_ATOMS: atom_id res chain seq x y z
N MET A 1 44.78 6.35 18.75
CA MET A 1 43.92 5.16 18.70
C MET A 1 42.47 5.61 18.69
N ALA A 2 41.83 5.62 17.53
CA ALA A 2 40.42 6.02 17.39
C ALA A 2 39.60 4.78 17.03
N THR A 3 38.75 4.37 17.96
CA THR A 3 37.86 3.21 17.85
C THR A 3 36.71 3.57 16.91
N THR A 4 36.70 3.00 15.70
CA THR A 4 35.57 3.08 14.79
C THR A 4 34.46 2.16 15.28
N ALA A 5 33.34 2.75 15.72
CA ALA A 5 32.13 2.02 16.07
C ALA A 5 31.50 1.40 14.81
N SER A 6 31.52 0.07 14.75
CA SER A 6 30.82 -0.73 13.74
C SER A 6 29.32 -0.68 14.03
N SER A 7 28.55 -0.02 13.16
CA SER A 7 27.08 -0.04 13.22
C SER A 7 26.57 -1.40 12.75
N SER A 8 25.94 -2.14 13.65
CA SER A 8 25.30 -3.43 13.37
C SER A 8 24.09 -3.26 12.45
N THR A 9 24.28 -3.50 11.15
CA THR A 9 23.18 -3.60 10.18
C THR A 9 22.44 -4.91 10.41
N THR A 10 21.24 -4.84 10.99
CA THR A 10 20.28 -5.95 10.97
C THR A 10 20.11 -6.38 9.50
N PRO A 11 20.27 -7.65 9.13
CA PRO A 11 20.14 -8.04 7.72
C PRO A 11 18.69 -7.83 7.29
N SER A 12 18.45 -6.79 6.49
CA SER A 12 17.18 -6.59 5.80
C SER A 12 16.95 -7.82 4.91
N ARG A 13 15.80 -8.49 5.09
CA ARG A 13 15.45 -9.67 4.27
C ARG A 13 15.33 -9.33 2.79
N LEU A 14 15.08 -8.05 2.49
CA LEU A 14 15.22 -7.46 1.17
C LEU A 14 16.65 -6.93 1.00
N ARG A 15 17.38 -7.47 0.03
CA ARG A 15 18.66 -6.91 -0.40
C ARG A 15 18.41 -5.70 -1.29
N ARG A 16 19.07 -4.58 -1.01
CA ARG A 16 18.87 -3.32 -1.75
C ARG A 16 19.20 -3.49 -3.23
N GLU A 17 20.19 -4.31 -3.56
CA GLU A 17 20.63 -4.58 -4.93
C GLU A 17 19.52 -5.24 -5.77
N VAL A 18 18.72 -6.11 -5.15
CA VAL A 18 17.58 -6.77 -5.82
C VAL A 18 16.49 -5.74 -6.12
N ALA A 19 16.21 -4.84 -5.16
CA ALA A 19 15.28 -3.75 -5.38
C ALA A 19 15.75 -2.81 -6.50
N VAL A 20 17.03 -2.42 -6.51
CA VAL A 20 17.61 -1.59 -7.58
C VAL A 20 17.47 -2.25 -8.95
N ARG A 21 17.82 -3.54 -9.08
CA ARG A 21 17.70 -4.28 -10.35
C ARG A 21 16.25 -4.37 -10.82
N ALA A 22 15.31 -4.71 -9.92
CA ALA A 22 13.90 -4.82 -10.27
C ALA A 22 13.30 -3.46 -10.68
N VAL A 23 13.53 -2.42 -9.88
CA VAL A 23 12.99 -1.08 -10.15
C VAL A 23 13.59 -0.49 -11.42
N SER A 24 14.91 -0.61 -11.63
CA SER A 24 15.56 -0.14 -12.86
C SER A 24 15.08 -0.87 -14.12
N ALA A 25 14.82 -2.17 -14.04
CA ALA A 25 14.22 -2.93 -15.15
C ALA A 25 12.78 -2.47 -15.43
N LEU A 26 11.97 -2.27 -14.39
CA LEU A 26 10.60 -1.79 -14.53
C LEU A 26 10.53 -0.37 -15.11
N LEU A 27 11.35 0.55 -14.59
CA LEU A 27 11.40 1.91 -15.10
C LEU A 27 11.82 1.92 -16.58
N ARG A 28 12.85 1.17 -16.97
CA ARG A 28 13.22 1.03 -18.39
C ARG A 28 12.07 0.52 -19.25
N TRP A 29 11.34 -0.49 -18.78
CA TRP A 29 10.15 -0.98 -19.48
C TRP A 29 9.09 0.12 -19.64
N LEU A 30 8.80 0.88 -18.59
CA LEU A 30 7.84 1.98 -18.63
C LEU A 30 8.24 3.11 -19.58
N HIS A 31 9.54 3.41 -19.71
CA HIS A 31 10.03 4.39 -20.69
C HIS A 31 9.80 3.93 -22.14
N HIS A 32 9.85 2.62 -22.41
CA HIS A 32 9.54 2.06 -23.72
C HIS A 32 8.04 1.90 -23.99
N HIS A 33 7.19 2.07 -22.96
CA HIS A 33 5.73 1.99 -23.06
C HIS A 33 5.11 3.29 -22.54
N PRO A 34 5.33 4.42 -23.26
CA PRO A 34 4.88 5.73 -22.80
C PRO A 34 3.35 5.78 -22.76
N THR A 35 2.84 6.31 -21.66
CA THR A 35 1.41 6.54 -21.45
C THR A 35 1.16 8.04 -21.25
N PRO A 36 -0.06 8.54 -21.55
CA PRO A 36 -0.37 9.97 -21.43
C PRO A 36 -0.33 10.50 -19.98
N ALA A 37 -0.28 9.62 -18.97
CA ALA A 37 -0.12 10.00 -17.57
C ALA A 37 0.78 8.96 -16.88
N PRO A 38 1.70 9.36 -15.99
CA PRO A 38 2.66 8.45 -15.37
C PRO A 38 2.00 7.22 -14.74
N GLU A 39 2.43 6.05 -15.17
CA GLU A 39 1.92 4.78 -14.66
C GLU A 39 2.28 4.61 -13.17
N PRO A 40 1.34 4.12 -12.33
CA PRO A 40 1.65 3.78 -10.95
C PRO A 40 2.49 2.51 -10.86
N ILE A 41 3.42 2.50 -9.92
CA ILE A 41 4.21 1.33 -9.54
C ILE A 41 3.63 0.76 -8.24
N TYR A 42 3.38 -0.55 -8.23
CA TYR A 42 2.83 -1.26 -7.10
C TYR A 42 3.80 -2.28 -6.54
N LEU A 43 3.90 -2.31 -5.21
CA LEU A 43 4.45 -3.41 -4.44
C LEU A 43 3.33 -4.43 -4.19
N ILE A 44 3.53 -5.65 -4.66
CA ILE A 44 2.65 -6.79 -4.46
C ILE A 44 3.17 -7.62 -3.29
N ILE A 45 2.35 -7.75 -2.26
CA ILE A 45 2.63 -8.49 -1.04
C ILE A 45 1.80 -9.77 -1.06
N ALA A 46 2.47 -10.90 -1.22
CA ALA A 46 1.87 -12.22 -1.12
C ALA A 46 2.12 -12.80 0.27
N LEU A 47 1.05 -13.23 0.93
CA LEU A 47 1.04 -13.80 2.27
C LEU A 47 0.87 -15.32 2.20
N LYS A 48 1.44 -16.02 3.18
CA LYS A 48 1.27 -17.48 3.32
C LYS A 48 -0.14 -17.82 3.78
N ARG A 49 -0.69 -17.04 4.71
CA ARG A 49 -2.05 -17.22 5.23
C ARG A 49 -2.82 -15.91 5.20
N ALA A 50 -4.10 -16.02 4.86
CA ALA A 50 -5.01 -14.89 4.87
C ALA A 50 -5.22 -14.38 6.31
N PRO A 51 -5.15 -13.06 6.53
CA PRO A 51 -5.55 -12.42 7.78
C PRO A 51 -7.02 -12.73 8.11
N ILE A 52 -7.28 -13.08 9.37
CA ILE A 52 -8.65 -13.31 9.87
C ILE A 52 -9.37 -11.97 10.10
N ARG A 53 -8.65 -11.00 10.67
CA ARG A 53 -9.19 -9.65 10.91
C ARG A 53 -8.81 -8.73 9.76
N ARG A 54 -9.79 -7.93 9.34
CA ARG A 54 -9.56 -6.83 8.40
C ARG A 54 -8.92 -5.66 9.15
N PHE A 55 -7.92 -5.04 8.56
CA PHE A 55 -7.30 -3.84 9.11
C PHE A 55 -6.76 -2.95 8.00
N GLU A 56 -6.62 -1.68 8.33
CA GLU A 56 -6.10 -0.63 7.47
C GLU A 56 -4.86 -0.04 8.15
N HIS A 57 -3.72 -0.01 7.44
CA HIS A 57 -2.52 0.66 7.90
C HIS A 57 -2.10 1.74 6.92
N ARG A 58 -1.66 2.87 7.45
CA ARG A 58 -1.01 3.94 6.68
C ARG A 58 0.49 3.72 6.71
N LEU A 59 1.07 3.55 5.54
CA LEU A 59 2.50 3.42 5.32
C LEU A 59 3.02 4.79 4.90
N ARG A 60 3.93 5.37 5.69
CA ARG A 60 4.61 6.62 5.34
C ARG A 60 5.81 6.28 4.46
N LEU A 61 5.85 6.83 3.26
CA LEU A 61 6.97 6.69 2.33
C LEU A 61 7.87 7.93 2.39
N PRO A 62 9.18 7.79 2.12
CA PRO A 62 10.10 8.93 2.02
C PRO A 62 9.65 9.96 0.98
N HIS A 63 9.20 9.48 -0.18
CA HIS A 63 8.82 10.30 -1.35
C HIS A 63 7.36 10.04 -1.75
N SER A 64 6.71 11.04 -2.37
CA SER A 64 5.34 10.89 -2.86
C SER A 64 5.27 9.82 -3.96
N PRO A 65 4.41 8.78 -3.84
CA PRO A 65 4.18 7.82 -4.89
C PRO A 65 3.16 8.31 -5.93
N PHE A 66 2.60 9.50 -5.75
CA PHE A 66 1.65 10.15 -6.66
C PHE A 66 2.37 11.18 -7.54
N PRO A 67 2.11 11.20 -8.87
CA PRO A 67 2.77 12.09 -9.81
C PRO A 67 2.34 13.55 -9.67
N SER A 68 1.14 13.81 -9.15
CA SER A 68 0.62 15.15 -8.90
C SER A 68 -0.37 15.17 -7.74
N ILE A 69 -0.56 16.35 -7.16
CA ILE A 69 -1.55 16.64 -6.13
C ILE A 69 -2.54 17.62 -6.75
N SER A 70 -3.83 17.29 -6.74
CA SER A 70 -4.88 18.18 -7.25
C SER A 70 -5.84 18.57 -6.13
N LEU A 71 -6.14 19.86 -6.00
CA LEU A 71 -7.09 20.39 -5.03
C LEU A 71 -8.42 20.72 -5.71
N VAL A 72 -9.47 20.03 -5.31
CA VAL A 72 -10.83 20.35 -5.71
C VAL A 72 -11.39 21.41 -4.75
N SER A 73 -11.53 22.65 -5.23
CA SER A 73 -12.21 23.73 -4.52
C SER A 73 -12.86 24.72 -5.49
N ASP A 74 -14.03 25.24 -5.13
CA ASP A 74 -14.66 26.38 -5.84
C ASP A 74 -14.17 27.73 -5.28
N ARG A 75 -13.46 27.72 -4.14
CA ARG A 75 -12.88 28.90 -3.49
C ARG A 75 -11.42 28.60 -3.18
N LEU A 76 -10.56 28.83 -4.18
CA LEU A 76 -9.13 28.63 -4.03
C LEU A 76 -8.56 29.63 -3.00
N PRO A 77 -7.61 29.18 -2.15
CA PRO A 77 -6.87 30.08 -1.29
C PRO A 77 -6.02 31.03 -2.16
N ALA A 78 -5.79 32.25 -1.68
CA ALA A 78 -4.93 33.21 -2.38
C ALA A 78 -3.48 32.70 -2.51
N ASP A 79 -2.99 32.02 -1.48
CA ASP A 79 -1.63 31.46 -1.41
C ASP A 79 -1.64 29.98 -1.82
N LEU A 80 -2.10 29.68 -3.03
CA LEU A 80 -2.06 28.31 -3.56
C LEU A 80 -0.62 27.96 -4.00
N PRO A 81 -0.01 26.88 -3.47
CA PRO A 81 1.31 26.44 -3.91
C PRO A 81 1.32 25.96 -5.38
N ASP A 82 2.41 26.25 -6.10
CA ASP A 82 2.58 25.88 -7.51
C ASP A 82 2.60 24.37 -7.76
N ASP A 83 2.91 23.56 -6.73
CA ASP A 83 2.93 22.10 -6.79
C ASP A 83 1.53 21.45 -6.66
N ILE A 84 0.46 22.26 -6.53
CA ILE A 84 -0.91 21.79 -6.34
C ILE A 84 -1.81 22.29 -7.47
N ASP A 85 -2.31 21.37 -8.27
CA ASP A 85 -3.20 21.68 -9.40
C ASP A 85 -4.62 22.01 -8.92
N PRO A 86 -5.15 23.23 -9.16
CA PRO A 86 -6.51 23.56 -8.81
C PRO A 86 -7.52 22.90 -9.77
N LEU A 87 -8.59 22.35 -9.23
CA LEU A 87 -9.71 21.78 -9.98
C LEU A 87 -11.06 22.31 -9.46
N PRO A 88 -12.02 22.63 -10.34
CA PRO A 88 -13.36 23.02 -9.92
C PRO A 88 -14.13 21.82 -9.35
N SER A 89 -15.15 22.05 -8.51
CA SER A 89 -15.98 20.97 -7.95
C SER A 89 -16.64 20.08 -9.01
N ALA A 90 -16.92 20.63 -10.19
CA ALA A 90 -17.43 19.89 -11.34
C ALA A 90 -16.51 18.73 -11.79
N ALA A 91 -15.20 18.84 -11.57
CA ALA A 91 -14.22 17.83 -11.95
C ALA A 91 -14.36 16.52 -11.14
N LEU A 92 -15.03 16.54 -9.98
CA LEU A 92 -15.28 15.31 -9.21
C LEU A 92 -16.12 14.27 -9.96
N ARG A 93 -16.91 14.70 -10.95
CA ARG A 93 -17.70 13.79 -11.80
C ARG A 93 -16.83 13.09 -12.85
N SER A 94 -15.80 13.77 -13.34
CA SER A 94 -14.91 13.29 -14.40
C SER A 94 -13.53 13.92 -14.23
N LEU A 95 -12.67 13.24 -13.46
CA LEU A 95 -11.33 13.72 -13.19
C LEU A 95 -10.44 13.64 -14.45
N PRO A 96 -9.56 14.65 -14.69
CA PRO A 96 -8.52 14.57 -15.70
C PRO A 96 -7.63 13.34 -15.53
N ALA A 97 -7.04 12.84 -16.62
CA ALA A 97 -6.20 11.65 -16.60
C ALA A 97 -5.04 11.75 -15.58
N ALA A 98 -4.43 12.93 -15.46
CA ALA A 98 -3.39 13.22 -14.47
C ALA A 98 -3.93 13.04 -13.03
N ALA A 99 -5.01 13.73 -12.68
CA ALA A 99 -5.64 13.66 -11.36
C ALA A 99 -6.17 12.25 -11.01
N ARG A 100 -6.58 11.45 -11.99
CA ARG A 100 -7.00 10.05 -11.77
C ARG A 100 -5.87 9.16 -11.25
N ARG A 101 -4.63 9.46 -11.60
CA ARG A 101 -3.44 8.76 -11.10
C ARG A 101 -2.72 9.56 -10.00
N GLY A 102 -3.12 10.79 -9.71
CA GLY A 102 -2.58 11.62 -8.64
C GLY A 102 -3.28 11.43 -7.28
N LEU A 103 -2.95 12.30 -6.33
CA LEU A 103 -3.68 12.50 -5.10
C LEU A 103 -4.75 13.59 -5.32
N VAL A 104 -6.01 13.31 -4.98
CA VAL A 104 -7.09 14.28 -5.09
C VAL A 104 -7.50 14.73 -3.70
N LEU A 105 -7.25 15.99 -3.39
CA LEU A 105 -7.70 16.68 -2.19
C LEU A 105 -9.03 17.35 -2.48
N VAL A 106 -9.93 17.36 -1.50
CA VAL A 106 -11.23 18.02 -1.63
C VAL A 106 -11.44 18.93 -0.45
N ASP A 107 -11.76 20.19 -0.73
CA ASP A 107 -12.19 21.13 0.32
C ASP A 107 -13.38 20.53 1.09
N ARG A 108 -13.29 20.48 2.41
CA ARG A 108 -14.35 19.99 3.30
C ARG A 108 -15.70 20.64 3.08
N ARG A 109 -15.74 21.85 2.54
CA ARG A 109 -16.97 22.58 2.20
C ARG A 109 -17.71 21.95 1.02
N ILE A 110 -17.00 21.21 0.16
CA ILE A 110 -17.57 20.54 -0.99
C ILE A 110 -18.07 19.16 -0.58
N ARG A 111 -19.36 18.93 -0.81
CA ARG A 111 -19.95 17.61 -0.60
C ARG A 111 -19.47 16.65 -1.69
N VAL A 112 -18.59 15.73 -1.31
CA VAL A 112 -18.21 14.62 -2.19
C VAL A 112 -19.44 13.72 -2.41
N PRO A 113 -19.86 13.46 -3.66
CA PRO A 113 -20.99 12.60 -3.92
C PRO A 113 -20.67 11.16 -3.47
N SER A 114 -21.31 10.72 -2.38
CA SER A 114 -21.25 9.36 -1.86
C SER A 114 -22.18 8.46 -2.68
N GLY A 115 -21.71 7.97 -3.83
CA GLY A 115 -22.47 7.06 -4.68
C GLY A 115 -21.58 6.39 -5.72
N LYS A 116 -22.07 5.31 -6.36
CA LYS A 116 -21.39 4.57 -7.44
C LYS A 116 -20.78 5.46 -8.56
N ALA A 117 -21.16 6.73 -8.66
CA ALA A 117 -20.59 7.71 -9.58
C ALA A 117 -19.14 8.14 -9.23
N THR A 118 -18.76 8.25 -7.94
CA THR A 118 -17.35 8.45 -7.54
C THR A 118 -16.53 7.17 -7.62
N SER A 119 -17.19 6.00 -7.72
CA SER A 119 -16.53 4.74 -8.06
C SER A 119 -16.34 4.55 -9.57
N LYS A 120 -16.90 5.44 -10.43
CA LYS A 120 -16.65 5.39 -11.88
C LYS A 120 -15.34 6.07 -12.28
N SER A 121 -14.84 7.03 -11.49
CA SER A 121 -13.46 7.50 -11.58
C SER A 121 -12.52 6.45 -10.99
N LYS A 122 -12.32 5.35 -11.73
CA LYS A 122 -11.25 4.36 -11.51
C LYS A 122 -9.94 5.13 -11.32
N GLY A 123 -9.43 5.24 -10.08
CA GLY A 123 -8.04 5.62 -9.83
C GLY A 123 -7.76 6.40 -8.54
N ALA A 124 -8.54 7.44 -8.23
CA ALA A 124 -8.21 8.37 -7.15
C ALA A 124 -9.28 8.41 -6.04
N ARG A 125 -8.84 8.19 -4.79
CA ARG A 125 -9.68 8.36 -3.60
C ARG A 125 -9.59 9.81 -3.14
N PRO A 126 -10.72 10.55 -3.05
CA PRO A 126 -10.69 11.91 -2.55
C PRO A 126 -10.30 11.94 -1.06
N VAL A 127 -9.39 12.83 -0.69
CA VAL A 127 -8.97 13.07 0.69
C VAL A 127 -9.52 14.43 1.11
N PRO A 128 -10.39 14.50 2.14
CA PRO A 128 -10.90 15.78 2.62
C PRO A 128 -9.77 16.58 3.27
N VAL A 129 -9.66 17.87 2.93
CA VAL A 129 -8.71 18.82 3.51
C VAL A 129 -9.43 20.07 4.00
N ASP A 130 -8.99 20.61 5.13
CA ASP A 130 -9.49 21.86 5.67
C ASP A 130 -8.61 23.02 5.18
N LEU A 131 -9.13 23.84 4.26
CA LEU A 131 -8.42 25.00 3.73
C LEU A 131 -8.41 26.19 4.70
N ALA A 132 -9.12 26.11 5.84
CA ALA A 132 -9.05 27.13 6.88
C ALA A 132 -7.76 27.03 7.71
N ASP A 133 -7.08 25.88 7.68
CA ASP A 133 -5.82 25.67 8.38
C ASP A 133 -4.68 26.30 7.55
N PRO A 134 -3.87 27.24 8.10
CA PRO A 134 -2.73 27.80 7.37
C PRO A 134 -1.69 26.75 6.96
N ALA A 135 -1.61 25.61 7.66
CA ALA A 135 -0.69 24.51 7.37
C ALA A 135 -1.29 23.43 6.46
N TRP A 136 -2.43 23.69 5.81
CA TRP A 136 -3.12 22.71 4.97
C TRP A 136 -2.23 22.13 3.85
N ALA A 137 -1.36 22.95 3.25
CA ALA A 137 -0.46 22.55 2.17
C ALA A 137 0.63 21.56 2.66
N GLU A 138 1.14 21.74 3.87
CA GLU A 138 2.09 20.81 4.47
C GLU A 138 1.39 19.49 4.82
N SER A 139 0.19 19.55 5.41
CA SER A 139 -0.63 18.36 5.65
C SER A 139 -0.97 17.63 4.35
N ALA A 140 -1.17 18.35 3.25
CA ALA A 140 -1.41 17.78 1.92
C ALA A 140 -0.18 17.01 1.41
N ARG A 141 1.02 17.59 1.52
CA ARG A 141 2.28 16.93 1.12
C ARG A 141 2.58 15.72 2.00
N GLU A 142 2.30 15.80 3.30
CA GLU A 142 2.42 14.67 4.21
C GLU A 142 1.42 13.55 3.87
N ALA A 143 0.17 13.91 3.52
CA ALA A 143 -0.81 12.96 3.03
C ALA A 143 -0.39 12.32 1.70
N ALA A 144 0.28 13.07 0.82
CA ALA A 144 0.82 12.54 -0.44
C ALA A 144 1.91 11.49 -0.21
N ARG A 145 2.67 11.59 0.89
CA ARG A 145 3.66 10.56 1.27
C ARG A 145 3.04 9.33 1.95
N CYS A 146 1.75 9.37 2.28
CA CYS A 146 1.06 8.30 2.97
C CYS A 146 0.29 7.40 2.00
N VAL A 147 0.52 6.09 2.10
CA VAL A 147 -0.21 5.07 1.31
C VAL A 147 -0.96 4.13 2.22
N GLU A 148 -2.16 3.76 1.79
CA GLU A 148 -3.03 2.88 2.56
C GLU A 148 -2.82 1.41 2.15
N LEU A 149 -2.42 0.58 3.12
CA LEU A 149 -2.43 -0.87 3.00
C LEU A 149 -3.73 -1.40 3.63
N ARG A 150 -4.72 -1.68 2.78
CA ARG A 150 -5.96 -2.37 3.18
C ARG A 150 -5.75 -3.86 3.17
N VAL A 151 -5.81 -4.47 4.34
CA VAL A 151 -5.72 -5.91 4.49
C VAL A 151 -7.11 -6.45 4.77
N GLU A 152 -7.70 -7.04 3.73
CA GLU A 152 -9.01 -7.69 3.79
C GLU A 152 -8.85 -9.22 3.71
N GLY A 153 -9.93 -9.96 3.43
CA GLY A 153 -9.86 -11.41 3.17
C GLY A 153 -9.06 -11.71 1.89
N GLY A 154 -8.13 -12.68 1.96
CA GLY A 154 -7.25 -13.09 0.85
C GLY A 154 -5.76 -13.00 1.20
N THR A 155 -4.91 -13.51 0.32
CA THR A 155 -3.46 -13.63 0.55
C THR A 155 -2.61 -12.63 -0.22
N CYS A 156 -3.16 -11.92 -1.20
CA CYS A 156 -2.40 -11.00 -2.05
C CYS A 156 -2.90 -9.56 -1.87
N ARG A 157 -1.97 -8.60 -1.77
CA ARG A 157 -2.27 -7.16 -1.66
C ARG A 157 -1.33 -6.35 -2.54
N ALA A 158 -1.85 -5.25 -3.08
CA ALA A 158 -1.08 -4.29 -3.85
C ALA A 158 -1.05 -2.95 -3.11
N VAL A 159 0.14 -2.38 -2.95
CA VAL A 159 0.37 -1.06 -2.36
C VAL A 159 1.07 -0.21 -3.39
N ARG A 160 0.61 1.02 -3.59
CA ARG A 160 1.30 1.94 -4.49
C ARG A 160 2.59 2.42 -3.84
N VAL A 161 3.70 2.39 -4.57
CA VAL A 161 5.02 2.77 -4.04
C VAL A 161 5.75 3.80 -4.90
N GLY A 162 5.26 4.07 -6.11
CA GLY A 162 5.87 5.06 -7.00
C GLY A 162 5.06 5.29 -8.27
N HIS A 163 5.70 5.96 -9.23
CA HIS A 163 5.19 6.16 -10.58
C HIS A 163 6.32 6.18 -11.62
N ALA A 164 5.96 6.09 -12.91
CA ALA A 164 6.91 6.03 -14.03
C ALA A 164 7.86 7.24 -14.12
N ALA A 165 7.37 8.44 -13.79
CA ALA A 165 8.15 9.68 -13.83
C ALA A 165 9.10 9.90 -12.62
N MET A 166 9.22 8.92 -11.72
CA MET A 166 10.01 9.02 -10.50
C MET A 166 11.48 8.66 -10.77
N ALA A 167 12.42 9.27 -10.06
CA ALA A 167 13.83 8.88 -10.18
C ALA A 167 14.05 7.46 -9.62
N LEU A 168 15.10 6.79 -10.13
CA LEU A 168 15.40 5.41 -9.73
C LEU A 168 15.67 5.31 -8.22
N GLU A 169 16.48 6.22 -7.69
CA GLU A 169 16.90 6.25 -6.29
C GLU A 169 15.69 6.45 -5.36
N GLU A 170 14.83 7.41 -5.68
CA GLU A 170 13.61 7.72 -4.93
C GLU A 170 12.64 6.53 -4.94
N ALA A 171 12.44 5.90 -6.10
CA ALA A 171 11.58 4.74 -6.24
C ALA A 171 12.10 3.53 -5.44
N VAL A 172 13.43 3.31 -5.42
CA VAL A 172 14.06 2.25 -4.63
C VAL A 172 13.89 2.52 -3.13
N GLU A 173 14.11 3.75 -2.67
CA GLU A 173 13.89 4.14 -1.27
C GLU A 173 12.46 3.89 -0.82
N ASN A 174 11.48 4.29 -1.65
CA ASN A 174 10.08 4.02 -1.39
C ASN A 174 9.78 2.52 -1.32
N VAL A 175 10.32 1.71 -2.23
CA VAL A 175 10.11 0.26 -2.23
C VAL A 175 10.68 -0.37 -0.95
N VAL A 176 11.89 0.01 -0.54
CA VAL A 176 12.52 -0.53 0.68
C VAL A 176 11.69 -0.15 1.91
N ALA A 177 11.35 1.13 2.06
CA ALA A 177 10.52 1.62 3.17
C ALA A 177 9.14 0.95 3.20
N ALA A 178 8.49 0.80 2.04
CA ALA A 178 7.19 0.14 1.93
C ALA A 178 7.27 -1.33 2.32
N VAL A 179 8.33 -2.06 1.93
CA VAL A 179 8.52 -3.46 2.29
C VAL A 179 8.70 -3.63 3.80
N GLU A 180 9.53 -2.80 4.42
CA GLU A 180 9.76 -2.85 5.87
C GLU A 180 8.49 -2.53 6.66
N ALA A 181 7.80 -1.45 6.29
CA ALA A 181 6.57 -1.03 6.94
C ALA A 181 5.45 -2.06 6.73
N ALA A 182 5.27 -2.58 5.51
CA ALA A 182 4.27 -3.60 5.24
C ALA A 182 4.56 -4.91 5.98
N ALA A 183 5.81 -5.36 6.03
CA ALA A 183 6.20 -6.57 6.74
C ALA A 183 6.02 -6.43 8.26
N ALA A 184 6.10 -5.22 8.82
CA ALA A 184 5.79 -4.95 10.23
C ALA A 184 4.28 -4.98 10.52
N CYS A 185 3.46 -4.52 9.57
CA CYS A 185 2.00 -4.46 9.68
C CYS A 185 1.28 -5.80 9.51
N VAL A 186 1.85 -6.73 8.75
CA VAL A 186 1.21 -8.02 8.46
C VAL A 186 1.17 -8.93 9.72
N PRO A 187 0.09 -9.69 9.96
CA PRO A 187 0.01 -10.65 11.06
C PRO A 187 1.15 -11.66 10.98
N ARG A 188 1.81 -11.93 12.11
CA ARG A 188 3.04 -12.75 12.19
C ARG A 188 4.23 -12.17 11.41
N LYS A 189 4.15 -10.90 11.01
CA LYS A 189 5.22 -10.11 10.37
C LYS A 189 5.83 -10.84 9.17
N TRP A 190 7.16 -10.79 9.02
CA TRP A 190 7.93 -11.53 8.02
C TRP A 190 7.63 -13.03 7.93
N LYS A 191 7.20 -13.70 9.03
CA LYS A 191 6.89 -15.15 8.98
C LYS A 191 5.70 -15.45 8.07
N ASN A 192 4.79 -14.50 7.90
CA ASN A 192 3.62 -14.65 7.02
C ASN A 192 3.86 -14.10 5.61
N VAL A 193 4.98 -13.43 5.34
CA VAL A 193 5.30 -12.98 3.99
C VAL A 193 5.78 -14.18 3.17
N ARG A 194 5.05 -14.52 2.10
CA ARG A 194 5.40 -15.57 1.14
C ARG A 194 6.33 -15.01 0.07
N ALA A 195 5.93 -13.93 -0.58
CA ALA A 195 6.70 -13.31 -1.65
C ALA A 195 6.37 -11.83 -1.80
N LEU A 196 7.32 -11.07 -2.35
CA LEU A 196 7.18 -9.65 -2.66
C LEU A 196 7.55 -9.45 -4.12
N HIS A 197 6.76 -8.68 -4.86
CA HIS A 197 7.02 -8.36 -6.26
C HIS A 197 6.75 -6.88 -6.53
N VAL A 198 7.36 -6.30 -7.55
CA VAL A 198 7.05 -4.96 -8.06
C VAL A 198 6.43 -5.07 -9.44
N LYS A 199 5.37 -4.33 -9.72
CA LYS A 199 4.75 -4.29 -11.06
C LYS A 199 4.09 -2.93 -11.35
N SER A 200 3.89 -2.64 -12.63
CA SER A 200 2.89 -1.68 -13.10
C SER A 200 1.60 -2.41 -13.53
N PRO A 201 0.53 -1.71 -13.93
CA PRO A 201 -0.71 -2.34 -14.40
C PRO A 201 -0.52 -3.29 -15.59
N GLU A 202 0.30 -2.90 -16.56
CA GLU A 202 0.53 -3.66 -17.80
C GLU A 202 1.84 -4.44 -17.81
N SER A 203 2.75 -4.17 -16.87
CA SER A 203 4.02 -4.90 -16.77
C SER A 203 3.87 -6.28 -16.14
N ILE A 204 4.87 -7.13 -16.40
CA ILE A 204 5.09 -8.34 -15.61
C ILE A 204 5.53 -7.98 -14.18
N ALA A 205 5.24 -8.86 -13.22
CA ALA A 205 5.65 -8.71 -11.83
C ALA A 205 7.08 -9.20 -11.61
N LEU A 206 7.96 -8.27 -11.22
CA LEU A 206 9.37 -8.55 -10.95
C LEU A 206 9.55 -8.98 -9.49
N PRO A 207 10.15 -10.14 -9.22
CA PRO A 207 10.32 -10.65 -7.86
C PRO A 207 11.36 -9.84 -7.08
N LEU A 208 11.04 -9.53 -5.82
CA LEU A 208 11.94 -8.91 -4.85
C LEU A 208 12.39 -9.89 -3.76
N TYR A 209 11.48 -10.74 -3.31
CA TYR A 209 11.70 -11.67 -2.22
C TYR A 209 10.78 -12.87 -2.39
N SER A 210 11.30 -14.06 -2.06
CA SER A 210 10.53 -15.29 -1.94
C SER A 210 10.96 -16.02 -0.66
N ALA A 211 9.98 -16.55 0.07
CA ALA A 211 10.25 -17.32 1.27
C ALA A 211 10.86 -18.69 0.90
N PRO A 212 11.87 -19.17 1.64
CA PRO A 212 12.42 -20.50 1.42
C PRO A 212 11.32 -21.56 1.59
N GLY A 213 11.33 -22.58 0.70
CA GLY A 213 10.33 -23.65 0.66
C GLY A 213 9.02 -23.28 -0.06
N THR A 214 8.99 -22.20 -0.84
CA THR A 214 7.80 -21.80 -1.62
C THR A 214 8.04 -21.66 -3.13
N GLY A 215 9.20 -22.15 -3.60
CA GLY A 215 9.55 -22.21 -5.02
C GLY A 215 8.74 -23.31 -5.71
N GLY A 216 7.91 -22.92 -6.67
CA GLY A 216 7.29 -23.85 -7.61
C GLY A 216 8.23 -24.06 -8.77
N ASP A 217 9.19 -24.97 -8.61
CA ASP A 217 9.91 -25.65 -9.69
C ASP A 217 10.23 -27.06 -9.16
N GLY A 218 9.51 -28.08 -9.66
CA GLY A 218 9.81 -29.51 -9.48
C GLY A 218 9.57 -30.13 -8.09
N ASP A 219 8.57 -31.00 -8.02
CA ASP A 219 8.36 -32.07 -7.03
C ASP A 219 8.21 -31.69 -5.53
N ALA A 220 6.97 -31.82 -5.03
CA ALA A 220 6.69 -31.86 -3.59
C ALA A 220 5.52 -32.82 -3.29
N GLU A 221 5.85 -34.10 -3.26
CA GLU A 221 5.46 -34.95 -2.12
C GLU A 221 5.96 -34.26 -0.85
N ASP A 222 5.07 -33.59 -0.10
CA ASP A 222 5.16 -33.47 1.35
C ASP A 222 3.91 -32.76 1.89
N ALA A 223 2.77 -33.44 1.76
CA ALA A 223 1.52 -33.08 2.40
C ALA A 223 1.33 -33.91 3.68
N LYS A 224 2.25 -33.85 4.64
CA LYS A 224 1.93 -34.33 6.01
C LYS A 224 2.91 -33.83 7.07
N ARG A 225 2.56 -32.73 7.73
CA ARG A 225 2.74 -32.46 9.17
C ARG A 225 2.44 -30.99 9.43
N ASP A 226 1.21 -30.72 9.83
CA ASP A 226 0.82 -29.62 10.73
C ASP A 226 -0.72 -29.66 10.96
N GLY A 227 -1.27 -30.88 11.10
CA GLY A 227 -2.68 -31.12 11.40
C GLY A 227 -2.99 -31.15 12.91
N ASP A 228 -1.97 -31.30 13.75
CA ASP A 228 -2.15 -31.57 15.19
C ASP A 228 -1.77 -30.35 16.05
N ALA A 229 -2.45 -29.23 15.83
CA ALA A 229 -2.42 -28.10 16.78
C ALA A 229 -3.70 -27.25 16.75
N ALA A 230 -4.50 -27.32 15.68
CA ALA A 230 -5.76 -26.58 15.56
C ALA A 230 -6.97 -27.34 16.14
N ALA A 231 -6.94 -28.67 16.20
CA ALA A 231 -8.07 -29.48 16.67
C ALA A 231 -8.27 -29.45 18.20
N ALA A 232 -7.23 -29.11 18.98
CA ALA A 232 -7.33 -29.05 20.44
C ALA A 232 -7.98 -27.75 20.97
N ALA A 233 -7.99 -26.67 20.18
CA ALA A 233 -8.51 -25.37 20.63
C ALA A 233 -10.02 -25.19 20.39
N GLU A 234 -10.64 -25.98 19.50
CA GLU A 234 -12.08 -25.88 19.21
C GLU A 234 -12.97 -26.76 20.11
N GLN A 235 -12.44 -27.77 20.79
CA GLN A 235 -13.25 -28.60 21.69
C GLN A 235 -13.48 -27.99 23.08
N GLU A 236 -12.67 -27.02 23.53
CA GLU A 236 -12.80 -26.47 24.88
C GLU A 236 -13.85 -25.33 24.99
N GLN A 237 -14.15 -24.63 23.89
CA GLN A 237 -15.11 -23.52 23.90
C GLN A 237 -16.58 -23.95 23.68
N GLY A 238 -16.82 -25.17 23.21
CA GLY A 238 -18.17 -25.73 23.03
C GLY A 238 -18.84 -26.22 24.31
N LYS A 239 -18.08 -26.52 25.36
CA LYS A 239 -18.60 -27.10 26.62
C LYS A 239 -19.03 -26.04 27.65
N ALA A 240 -18.47 -24.84 27.59
CA ALA A 240 -18.78 -23.75 28.52
C ALA A 240 -20.13 -23.04 28.25
N LYS A 241 -20.64 -23.10 27.02
CA LYS A 241 -21.87 -22.39 26.63
C LYS A 241 -23.17 -23.17 26.86
N ARG A 242 -23.09 -24.49 27.14
CA ARG A 242 -24.26 -25.35 27.44
C ARG A 242 -24.57 -25.55 28.93
N ARG A 243 -23.78 -24.98 29.84
CA ARG A 243 -24.01 -25.09 31.31
C ARG A 243 -24.60 -23.83 31.97
N LYS A 244 -24.91 -22.76 31.21
CA LYS A 244 -25.42 -21.49 31.79
C LYS A 244 -26.88 -21.17 31.44
N THR A 245 -27.58 -22.05 30.73
CA THR A 245 -28.99 -21.86 30.32
C THR A 245 -29.98 -22.77 31.04
N SER A 246 -29.57 -23.48 32.10
CA SER A 246 -30.45 -24.40 32.85
C SER A 246 -30.63 -24.06 34.34
N SER A 247 -30.46 -22.80 34.76
CA SER A 247 -30.59 -22.43 36.19
C SER A 247 -31.32 -21.11 36.49
N VAL A 248 -32.29 -20.70 35.66
CA VAL A 248 -33.23 -19.63 36.03
C VAL A 248 -34.63 -20.10 35.65
N GLY A 249 -35.40 -20.52 36.64
CA GLY A 249 -36.75 -21.06 36.49
C GLY A 249 -37.23 -21.67 37.80
N SER A 250 -37.56 -20.82 38.77
CA SER A 250 -38.45 -21.11 39.90
C SER A 250 -39.22 -19.85 40.20
#